data_AF-A0A954L7C2-F1
#
_entry.id   AF-A0A954L7C2-F1
#
_cell.length_a   1.000
_cell.length_b   1.000
_cell.length_c   1.000
_cell.angle_alpha   90.00
_cell.angle_beta   90.00
_cell.angle_gamma   90.00
#
_symmetry.space_group_name_H-M   'P 1'
#
loop_
_entity.id
_entity.type
_entity.pdbx_description
1 polymer ?
#
loop_
_entity_poly.entity_id
_entity_poly.type
_entity_poly.pdbx_seq_one_letter_code
_entity_poly.pdbx_strand_id
1 'polypeptide(L)'
;GVTTRAGCGCSQLADAMDRWGILGCQKRRQLIVDRLMSNRAMLADAIAGEGAAHSVIGWALNTRLAEPVLKSGAEWLLNAAIEDVRKQVKEAFEGDAISSKRPRRFRVAGNSPFRMTSNKARFITSSQFQADIRTLLAMIPPDITAIAGVARSGLSVATMLSMYTHLPMLTIRQSTHDVVPTGNGWRLGGNRHVNPEKDKVLVVDDTVMTGNSLKAIRPLVESMFTDAVYAAIYVNPLANAKPDVWAVDLPWPHLLEWNLFNSVLSPSVALDFDGILCNDCMPEQDDDGERYLEFLRTSGVRYLPRKVPVPLIVTARLERYRSETEDWLRRHGVAWHRLVMHPAPTLSERNKDDIAAYKAMHFSEWAAVHRPTPGPTLFVESNDYQARRIAELSRRMVVCPGTASVYWFGDHESEFSTEHE
;
A
#
# COMPACT_ATOMS: atom_id res chain seq x y z
N GLY A 1 17.55 -5.13 25.98
CA GLY A 1 17.85 -5.92 27.19
C GLY A 1 18.52 -5.02 28.20
N VAL A 2 17.84 -4.71 29.30
CA VAL A 2 18.40 -3.96 30.43
C VAL A 2 18.07 -4.75 31.69
N THR A 3 19.10 -5.21 32.40
CA THR A 3 18.95 -5.94 33.65
C THR A 3 18.53 -4.99 34.76
N THR A 4 17.47 -5.36 35.47
CA THR A 4 16.81 -4.57 36.51
C THR A 4 17.62 -4.61 37.81
N ARG A 5 18.05 -3.44 38.30
CA ARG A 5 18.28 -3.23 39.74
C ARG A 5 17.03 -2.61 40.35
N ALA A 6 16.53 -3.23 41.41
CA ALA A 6 15.35 -2.81 42.15
C ALA A 6 15.53 -1.38 42.68
N GLY A 7 14.61 -0.47 42.34
CA GLY A 7 14.52 0.87 42.92
C GLY A 7 14.48 2.03 41.93
N CYS A 8 14.88 1.87 40.65
CA CYS A 8 14.66 2.94 39.66
C CYS A 8 13.28 2.84 39.02
N GLY A 9 12.48 3.92 39.04
CA GLY A 9 11.25 4.08 38.24
C GLY A 9 11.45 4.06 36.70
N CYS A 10 12.58 3.54 36.24
CA CYS A 10 12.99 3.37 34.86
C CYS A 10 12.13 2.32 34.14
N SER A 11 11.75 1.21 34.80
CA SER A 11 10.83 0.22 34.23
C SER A 11 9.43 0.79 34.04
N GLN A 12 8.94 1.55 35.02
CA GLN A 12 7.65 2.23 34.92
C GLN A 12 7.63 3.29 33.82
N LEU A 13 8.76 3.95 33.56
CA LEU A 13 8.90 4.88 32.45
C LEU A 13 8.90 4.14 31.11
N ALA A 14 9.63 3.03 30.99
CA ALA A 14 9.64 2.20 29.80
C ALA A 14 8.24 1.65 29.47
N ASP A 15 7.54 1.07 30.47
CA ASP A 15 6.17 0.57 30.31
C ASP A 15 5.19 1.70 29.93
N ALA A 16 5.40 2.91 30.44
CA ALA A 16 4.61 4.07 30.05
C ALA A 16 4.93 4.53 28.62
N MET A 17 6.19 4.53 28.22
CA MET A 17 6.63 4.87 26.87
C MET A 17 6.09 3.88 25.83
N ASP A 18 6.06 2.59 26.14
CA ASP A 18 5.47 1.56 25.29
C ASP A 18 3.97 1.81 25.08
N ARG A 19 3.24 2.15 26.14
CA ARG A 19 1.80 2.51 26.06
C ARG A 19 1.55 3.81 25.32
N TRP A 20 2.45 4.78 25.40
CA TRP A 20 2.30 6.08 24.75
C TRP A 20 2.59 6.03 23.25
N GLY A 21 3.36 5.05 22.80
CA GLY A 21 3.84 4.97 21.43
C GLY A 21 4.70 6.18 21.03
N ILE A 22 5.14 6.22 19.77
CA ILE A 22 6.07 7.26 19.27
C ILE A 22 5.51 8.67 19.51
N LEU A 23 4.24 8.90 19.17
CA LEU A 23 3.63 10.23 19.20
C LEU A 23 3.38 10.70 20.64
N GLY A 24 3.00 9.78 21.54
CA GLY A 24 2.83 10.08 22.95
C GLY A 24 4.16 10.32 23.66
N CYS A 25 5.24 9.65 23.25
CA CYS A 25 6.61 9.94 23.70
C CYS A 25 7.10 11.30 23.20
N GLN A 26 6.81 11.67 21.95
CA GLN A 26 7.15 13.00 21.41
C GLN A 26 6.44 14.13 22.17
N LYS A 27 5.15 13.99 22.45
CA LYS A 27 4.38 14.98 23.24
C LYS A 27 4.85 15.10 24.68
N ARG A 28 5.44 14.03 25.24
CA ARG A 28 5.93 13.96 26.62
C ARG A 28 7.46 13.98 26.70
N ARG A 29 8.13 14.48 25.66
CA ARG A 29 9.59 14.49 25.55
C ARG A 29 10.26 15.10 26.79
N GLN A 30 9.78 16.27 27.24
CA GLN A 30 10.36 16.94 28.40
C GLN A 30 10.27 16.07 29.66
N LEU A 31 9.12 15.47 29.93
CA LEU A 31 8.91 14.55 31.06
C LEU A 31 9.85 13.33 31.00
N ILE A 32 10.05 12.76 29.81
CA ILE A 32 10.91 11.59 29.61
C ILE A 32 12.37 11.98 29.86
N VAL A 33 12.83 13.08 29.28
CA VAL A 33 14.19 13.60 29.47
C VAL A 33 14.44 13.93 30.94
N ASP A 34 13.49 14.59 31.62
CA ASP A 34 13.62 14.93 33.03
C ASP A 34 13.70 13.69 33.92
N ARG A 35 12.91 12.64 33.61
CA ARG A 35 13.03 11.36 34.32
C ARG A 35 14.35 10.63 34.03
N LEU A 36 14.84 10.64 32.79
CA LEU A 36 16.16 10.07 32.48
C LEU A 36 17.27 10.80 33.24
N MET A 37 17.18 12.12 33.34
CA MET A 37 18.11 12.97 34.09
C MET A 37 18.05 12.74 35.60
N SER A 38 16.93 12.22 36.12
CA SER A 38 16.81 11.86 37.55
C SER A 38 17.66 10.65 37.96
N ASN A 39 18.10 9.83 36.99
CA ASN A 39 19.00 8.69 37.22
C ASN A 39 20.32 8.83 36.45
N ARG A 40 21.12 9.84 36.83
CA ARG A 40 22.36 10.27 36.16
C ARG A 40 23.38 9.15 35.94
N ALA A 41 23.54 8.23 36.89
CA ALA A 41 24.51 7.13 36.78
C ALA A 41 24.12 6.14 35.67
N MET A 42 22.85 5.74 35.63
CA MET A 42 22.35 4.82 34.60
C MET A 42 22.34 5.47 33.21
N LEU A 43 22.00 6.77 33.15
CA LEU A 43 22.05 7.53 31.91
C LEU A 43 23.48 7.62 31.35
N ALA A 44 24.47 7.84 32.21
CA ALA A 44 25.87 7.88 31.81
C ALA A 44 26.36 6.53 31.27
N ASP A 45 25.98 5.42 31.93
CA ASP A 45 26.30 4.07 31.47
C ASP A 45 25.62 3.75 30.13
N ALA A 46 24.37 4.16 29.93
CA ALA A 46 23.62 3.95 28.70
C ALA A 46 24.22 4.72 27.51
N ILE A 47 24.64 5.99 27.72
CA ILE A 47 25.31 6.77 26.68
C ILE A 47 26.68 6.16 26.33
N ALA A 48 27.42 5.66 27.32
CA ALA A 48 28.72 5.01 27.11
C ALA A 48 28.62 3.68 26.33
N GLY A 49 27.49 2.97 26.44
CA GLY A 49 27.25 1.68 25.78
C GLY A 49 26.97 1.74 24.27
N GLU A 50 26.57 2.89 23.72
CA GLU A 50 26.19 3.02 22.29
C GLU A 50 27.26 3.68 21.38
N GLY A 51 28.52 3.75 21.82
CA GLY A 51 29.65 3.92 20.89
C GLY A 51 30.04 5.36 20.49
N ALA A 52 29.71 6.37 21.28
CA ALA A 52 30.33 7.69 21.16
C ALA A 52 30.87 8.19 22.52
N ALA A 53 32.18 8.46 22.57
CA ALA A 53 32.91 9.11 23.66
C ALA A 53 33.22 8.28 24.93
N HIS A 54 33.97 7.19 24.77
CA HIS A 54 34.63 6.49 25.90
C HIS A 54 35.59 7.37 26.73
N SER A 55 36.05 8.53 26.23
CA SER A 55 37.06 9.35 26.91
C SER A 55 36.55 10.65 27.53
N VAL A 56 35.36 11.16 27.16
CA VAL A 56 34.88 12.48 27.62
C VAL A 56 33.84 12.37 28.74
N ILE A 57 33.01 11.32 28.75
CA ILE A 57 31.87 11.19 29.67
C ILE A 57 32.32 10.77 31.08
N GLY A 58 33.33 9.90 31.19
CA GLY A 58 33.87 9.47 32.48
C GLY A 58 34.51 10.60 33.30
N TRP A 59 35.08 11.61 32.64
CA TRP A 59 35.65 12.80 33.30
C TRP A 59 34.57 13.84 33.68
N ALA A 60 33.50 13.95 32.90
CA ALA A 60 32.46 14.96 33.10
C ALA A 60 31.56 14.70 34.33
N LEU A 61 31.40 13.43 34.75
CA LEU A 61 30.48 13.03 35.84
C LEU A 61 30.78 13.64 37.23
N ASN A 62 31.98 14.22 37.42
CA ASN A 62 32.38 14.88 38.67
C ASN A 62 32.58 16.41 38.54
N THR A 63 32.08 17.05 37.47
CA THR A 63 32.24 18.50 37.26
C THR A 63 30.91 19.21 37.00
N ARG A 64 30.85 20.54 37.20
CA ARG A 64 29.68 21.40 36.91
C ARG A 64 29.24 21.41 35.44
N LEU A 65 29.97 20.72 34.54
CA LEU A 65 29.68 20.59 33.11
C LEU A 65 28.84 19.34 32.78
N ALA A 66 28.50 18.50 33.75
CA ALA A 66 27.79 17.23 33.54
C ALA A 66 26.35 17.39 33.02
N GLU A 67 25.63 18.43 33.45
CA GLU A 67 24.18 18.52 33.27
C GLU A 67 23.72 18.82 31.84
N PRO A 68 24.34 19.75 31.08
CA PRO A 68 24.02 19.95 29.66
C PRO A 68 24.37 18.71 28.83
N VAL A 69 25.51 18.06 29.12
CA VAL A 69 26.00 16.89 28.40
C VAL A 69 25.06 15.69 28.61
N LEU A 70 24.65 15.44 29.86
CA LEU A 70 23.69 14.39 30.17
C LEU A 70 22.31 14.67 29.57
N LYS A 71 21.85 15.93 29.54
CA LYS A 71 20.58 16.29 28.91
C LYS A 71 20.60 16.03 27.41
N SER A 72 21.66 16.45 26.72
CA SER A 72 21.85 16.15 25.30
C SER A 72 21.95 14.63 25.04
N GLY A 73 22.60 13.88 25.93
CA GLY A 73 22.65 12.42 25.85
C GLY A 73 21.29 11.74 26.06
N ALA A 74 20.47 12.23 26.99
CA ALA A 74 19.10 11.74 27.20
C ALA A 74 18.19 12.03 25.99
N GLU A 75 18.31 13.21 25.39
CA GLU A 75 17.59 13.55 24.15
C GLU A 75 18.01 12.67 22.98
N TRP A 76 19.32 12.38 22.88
CA TRP A 76 19.86 11.49 21.87
C TRP A 76 19.34 10.06 22.02
N LEU A 77 19.37 9.48 23.23
CA LEU A 77 18.83 8.14 23.50
C LEU A 77 17.33 8.03 23.17
N LEU A 78 16.54 9.06 23.50
CA LEU A 78 15.12 9.08 23.13
C LEU A 78 14.91 9.14 21.62
N ASN A 79 15.74 9.90 20.88
CA ASN A 79 15.71 9.91 19.42
C ASN A 79 16.07 8.54 18.84
N ALA A 80 17.16 7.94 19.31
CA ALA A 80 17.63 6.64 18.86
C ALA A 80 16.56 5.55 19.09
N ALA A 81 15.91 5.53 20.27
CA ALA A 81 14.82 4.60 20.56
C ALA A 81 13.60 4.81 19.65
N ILE A 82 13.22 6.06 19.35
CA ILE A 82 12.12 6.36 18.43
C ILE A 82 12.48 5.92 17.00
N GLU A 83 13.72 6.14 16.57
CA GLU A 83 14.20 5.74 15.25
C GLU A 83 14.30 4.21 15.11
N ASP A 84 14.75 3.51 16.15
CA ASP A 84 14.82 2.05 16.17
C ASP A 84 13.41 1.42 16.10
N VAL A 85 12.43 1.93 16.85
CA VAL A 85 11.04 1.46 16.73
C VAL A 85 10.46 1.76 15.34
N ARG A 86 10.73 2.93 14.76
CA ARG A 86 10.32 3.24 13.38
C ARG A 86 10.95 2.29 12.37
N LYS A 87 12.22 1.97 12.56
CA LYS A 87 12.97 1.03 11.73
C LYS A 87 12.43 -0.39 11.88
N GLN A 88 12.18 -0.87 13.09
CA GLN A 88 11.57 -2.18 13.34
C GLN A 88 10.16 -2.29 12.77
N VAL A 89 9.35 -1.23 12.87
CA VAL A 89 8.02 -1.17 12.24
C VAL A 89 8.18 -1.25 10.72
N LYS A 90 9.07 -0.45 10.13
CA LYS A 90 9.37 -0.47 8.69
C LYS A 90 9.90 -1.84 8.24
N GLU A 91 10.79 -2.47 9.00
CA GLU A 91 11.35 -3.80 8.74
C GLU A 91 10.32 -4.91 8.97
N ALA A 92 9.36 -4.76 9.87
CA ALA A 92 8.23 -5.68 9.99
C ALA A 92 7.29 -5.58 8.77
N PHE A 93 7.18 -4.39 8.17
CA PHE A 93 6.42 -4.17 6.94
C PHE A 93 7.17 -4.57 5.66
N GLU A 94 8.51 -4.50 5.64
CA GLU A 94 9.38 -4.86 4.50
C GLU A 94 9.90 -6.31 4.58
N GLY A 95 10.01 -6.88 5.78
CA GLY A 95 10.64 -8.17 6.10
C GLY A 95 9.81 -9.40 5.74
N ASP A 96 8.54 -9.23 5.35
CA ASP A 96 7.76 -10.29 4.71
C ASP A 96 8.24 -10.59 3.27
N ALA A 97 9.16 -9.78 2.72
CA ALA A 97 9.71 -9.99 1.37
C ALA A 97 11.11 -10.62 1.31
N ILE A 98 11.91 -10.65 2.39
CA ILE A 98 13.30 -11.19 2.32
C ILE A 98 13.71 -11.91 3.62
N SER A 99 13.59 -13.24 3.65
CA SER A 99 14.47 -14.09 4.48
C SER A 99 14.53 -15.51 3.90
N SER A 100 15.59 -15.76 3.14
CA SER A 100 15.98 -17.08 2.66
C SER A 100 16.41 -18.01 3.80
N LYS A 101 15.97 -19.28 3.70
CA LYS A 101 16.40 -20.50 4.41
C LYS A 101 15.94 -20.65 5.87
N ARG A 102 14.78 -21.30 6.05
CA ARG A 102 14.44 -22.10 7.25
C ARG A 102 13.96 -23.51 6.85
N PRO A 103 14.19 -24.54 7.68
CA PRO A 103 14.09 -25.94 7.29
C PRO A 103 12.64 -26.32 6.98
N ARG A 104 12.47 -27.24 6.03
CA ARG A 104 11.17 -27.75 5.56
C ARG A 104 10.36 -28.32 6.73
N ARG A 105 9.49 -27.50 7.33
CA ARG A 105 8.28 -28.00 7.97
C ARG A 105 7.34 -28.40 6.85
N PHE A 106 6.96 -29.68 6.82
CA PHE A 106 5.85 -30.15 6.00
C PHE A 106 4.63 -29.28 6.31
N ARG A 107 4.28 -28.39 5.39
CA ARG A 107 3.01 -27.66 5.44
C ARG A 107 1.92 -28.66 5.07
N VAL A 108 1.02 -28.91 6.00
CA VAL A 108 -0.35 -29.35 5.68
C VAL A 108 -0.86 -28.40 4.59
N ALA A 109 -1.49 -28.91 3.53
CA ALA A 109 -2.01 -28.13 2.41
C ALA A 109 -3.08 -27.12 2.90
N GLY A 110 -2.64 -25.96 3.38
CA GLY A 110 -3.49 -24.89 3.88
C GLY A 110 -3.87 -23.91 2.77
N ASN A 111 -5.13 -23.50 2.75
CA ASN A 111 -5.69 -22.46 1.87
C ASN A 111 -4.86 -21.17 1.94
N SER A 112 -3.95 -20.96 0.99
CA SER A 112 -3.26 -19.67 0.82
C SER A 112 -4.26 -18.61 0.36
N PRO A 113 -4.29 -17.39 0.93
CA PRO A 113 -5.08 -16.30 0.38
C PRO A 113 -4.73 -15.97 -1.08
N PHE A 114 -3.50 -16.25 -1.51
CA PHE A 114 -3.01 -16.05 -2.88
C PHE A 114 -3.23 -17.26 -3.80
N ARG A 115 -4.07 -18.22 -3.38
CA ARG A 115 -4.43 -19.35 -4.23
C ARG A 115 -5.21 -18.85 -5.43
N MET A 116 -4.77 -19.22 -6.63
CA MET A 116 -5.56 -18.99 -7.84
C MET A 116 -6.86 -19.80 -7.74
N THR A 117 -7.99 -19.11 -7.83
CA THR A 117 -9.31 -19.74 -7.92
C THR A 117 -9.67 -19.97 -9.39
N SER A 118 -10.62 -20.88 -9.67
CA SER A 118 -11.21 -21.03 -11.00
C SER A 118 -12.02 -19.81 -11.45
N ASN A 119 -12.33 -18.89 -10.53
CA ASN A 119 -13.02 -17.65 -10.85
C ASN A 119 -12.13 -16.74 -11.71
N LYS A 120 -12.73 -16.12 -12.72
CA LYS A 120 -12.05 -15.13 -13.55
C LYS A 120 -11.55 -13.96 -12.68
N ALA A 121 -10.32 -13.55 -12.93
CA ALA A 121 -9.74 -12.36 -12.33
C ALA A 121 -10.61 -11.14 -12.63
N ARG A 122 -10.77 -10.24 -11.65
CA ARG A 122 -11.66 -9.07 -11.75
C ARG A 122 -10.88 -7.77 -11.63
N PHE A 123 -11.24 -6.80 -12.46
CA PHE A 123 -10.86 -5.40 -12.30
C PHE A 123 -12.03 -4.61 -11.73
N ILE A 124 -11.84 -4.02 -10.56
CA ILE A 124 -12.86 -3.25 -9.86
C ILE A 124 -12.68 -1.77 -10.14
N THR A 125 -13.70 -1.17 -10.76
CA THR A 125 -13.73 0.27 -11.04
C THR A 125 -14.16 1.06 -9.81
N SER A 126 -13.80 2.34 -9.79
CA SER A 126 -14.23 3.29 -8.76
C SER A 126 -15.76 3.44 -8.75
N SER A 127 -16.42 3.34 -9.92
CA SER A 127 -17.88 3.36 -10.01
C SER A 127 -18.50 2.12 -9.36
N GLN A 128 -17.97 0.93 -9.62
CA GLN A 128 -18.43 -0.30 -8.97
C GLN A 128 -18.21 -0.24 -7.46
N PHE A 129 -17.06 0.25 -7.02
CA PHE A 129 -16.77 0.47 -5.60
C PHE A 129 -17.79 1.38 -4.91
N GLN A 130 -18.22 2.47 -5.55
CA GLN A 130 -19.27 3.34 -5.01
C GLN A 130 -20.64 2.65 -4.94
N ALA A 131 -20.98 1.79 -5.90
CA ALA A 131 -22.18 0.99 -5.83
C ALA A 131 -22.12 -0.02 -4.66
N ASP A 132 -20.99 -0.70 -4.50
CA ASP A 132 -20.81 -1.71 -3.46
C ASP A 132 -20.77 -1.12 -2.04
N ILE A 133 -20.36 0.15 -1.88
CA ILE A 133 -20.53 0.89 -0.62
C ILE A 133 -22.01 1.00 -0.22
N ARG A 134 -22.93 1.20 -1.18
CA ARG A 134 -24.37 1.22 -0.88
C ARG A 134 -24.89 -0.16 -0.50
N THR A 135 -24.34 -1.22 -1.08
CA THR A 135 -24.62 -2.59 -0.67
C THR A 135 -24.19 -2.81 0.78
N LEU A 136 -22.99 -2.38 1.15
CA LEU A 136 -22.53 -2.47 2.54
C LEU A 136 -23.44 -1.66 3.49
N LEU A 137 -23.87 -0.46 3.10
CA LEU A 137 -24.73 0.41 3.92
C LEU A 137 -25.99 -0.34 4.42
N ALA A 138 -26.62 -1.14 3.55
CA ALA A 138 -27.81 -1.91 3.91
C ALA A 138 -27.55 -3.04 4.92
N MET A 139 -26.29 -3.41 5.14
CA MET A 139 -25.86 -4.48 6.05
C MET A 139 -25.35 -3.93 7.39
N ILE A 140 -25.21 -2.62 7.54
CA ILE A 140 -24.68 -1.99 8.76
C ILE A 140 -25.72 -2.10 9.88
N PRO A 141 -25.32 -2.53 11.10
CA PRO A 141 -26.21 -2.51 12.25
C PRO A 141 -26.81 -1.11 12.52
N PRO A 142 -28.12 -0.99 12.78
CA PRO A 142 -28.76 0.32 12.93
C PRO A 142 -28.33 1.09 14.19
N ASP A 143 -27.66 0.43 15.13
CA ASP A 143 -27.17 1.00 16.39
C ASP A 143 -25.71 1.51 16.30
N ILE A 144 -25.08 1.49 15.12
CA ILE A 144 -23.79 2.15 14.89
C ILE A 144 -23.93 3.66 15.12
N THR A 145 -22.97 4.25 15.83
CA THR A 145 -22.99 5.67 16.22
C THR A 145 -21.75 6.44 15.76
N ALA A 146 -20.72 5.77 15.25
CA ALA A 146 -19.56 6.39 14.61
C ALA A 146 -18.95 5.47 13.54
N ILE A 147 -18.26 6.06 12.56
CA ILE A 147 -17.57 5.33 11.49
C ILE A 147 -16.07 5.56 11.61
N ALA A 148 -15.26 4.50 11.62
CA ALA A 148 -13.81 4.59 11.64
C ALA A 148 -13.21 4.00 10.37
N GLY A 149 -12.64 4.83 9.51
CA GLY A 149 -12.01 4.38 8.27
C GLY A 149 -10.54 4.03 8.46
N VAL A 150 -10.13 2.89 7.93
CA VAL A 150 -8.73 2.48 7.88
C VAL A 150 -8.00 3.24 6.77
N ALA A 151 -6.97 3.99 7.13
CA ALA A 151 -6.24 4.81 6.17
C ALA A 151 -5.38 3.95 5.22
N ARG A 152 -5.36 4.23 3.91
CA ARG A 152 -6.07 5.32 3.19
C ARG A 152 -7.37 4.89 2.54
N SER A 153 -7.42 3.78 1.82
CA SER A 153 -8.55 3.47 0.94
C SER A 153 -9.86 3.24 1.69
N GLY A 154 -9.80 2.66 2.90
CA GLY A 154 -10.95 2.55 3.81
C GLY A 154 -11.57 3.90 4.20
N LEU A 155 -10.85 5.02 4.08
CA LEU A 155 -11.43 6.36 4.28
C LEU A 155 -12.44 6.74 3.20
N SER A 156 -12.31 6.21 1.98
CA SER A 156 -13.34 6.41 0.95
C SER A 156 -14.66 5.76 1.38
N VAL A 157 -14.59 4.54 1.92
CA VAL A 157 -15.76 3.83 2.46
C VAL A 157 -16.34 4.61 3.64
N ALA A 158 -15.50 4.99 4.61
CA ALA A 158 -15.92 5.69 5.81
C ALA A 158 -16.57 7.05 5.50
N THR A 159 -16.02 7.79 4.53
CA THR A 159 -16.56 9.10 4.13
C THR A 159 -17.94 8.95 3.51
N MET A 160 -18.12 7.99 2.61
CA MET A 160 -19.43 7.76 1.98
C MET A 160 -20.47 7.26 2.99
N LEU A 161 -20.11 6.30 3.83
CA LEU A 161 -21.01 5.80 4.88
C LEU A 161 -21.38 6.89 5.88
N SER A 162 -20.42 7.67 6.36
CA SER A 162 -20.71 8.79 7.28
C SER A 162 -21.59 9.86 6.64
N MET A 163 -21.50 10.09 5.33
CA MET A 163 -22.44 10.99 4.64
C MET A 163 -23.85 10.40 4.53
N TYR A 164 -23.99 9.10 4.30
CA TYR A 164 -25.31 8.46 4.20
C TYR A 164 -26.00 8.29 5.56
N THR A 165 -25.23 8.05 6.62
CA THR A 165 -25.75 7.84 7.99
C THR A 165 -25.72 9.12 8.83
N HIS A 166 -25.03 10.15 8.35
CA HIS A 166 -24.74 11.40 9.07
C HIS A 166 -24.03 11.22 10.42
N LEU A 167 -23.21 10.17 10.54
CA LEU A 167 -22.45 9.86 11.75
C LEU A 167 -21.06 10.51 11.78
N PRO A 168 -20.47 10.77 12.96
CA PRO A 168 -19.10 11.25 13.09
C PRO A 168 -18.09 10.24 12.52
N MET A 169 -16.98 10.76 11.97
CA MET A 169 -15.94 9.95 11.34
C MET A 169 -14.59 10.03 12.07
N LEU A 170 -13.97 8.86 12.24
CA LEU A 170 -12.63 8.65 12.74
C LEU A 170 -11.72 8.11 11.63
N THR A 171 -10.43 8.38 11.75
CA THR A 171 -9.39 7.84 10.88
C THR A 171 -8.47 6.95 11.70
N ILE A 172 -8.36 5.68 11.33
CA ILE A 172 -7.38 4.73 11.87
C ILE A 172 -6.12 4.81 11.02
N ARG A 173 -5.00 5.23 11.60
CA ARG A 173 -3.71 5.36 10.91
C ARG A 173 -2.80 4.21 11.32
N GLN A 174 -2.75 3.18 10.48
CA GLN A 174 -1.94 1.99 10.75
C GLN A 174 -0.45 2.31 10.91
N SER A 175 0.09 3.22 10.10
CA SER A 175 1.51 3.58 10.12
C SER A 175 1.96 4.30 11.39
N THR A 176 1.06 5.06 12.02
CA THR A 176 1.33 5.78 13.29
C THR A 176 0.74 5.07 14.49
N HIS A 177 0.05 3.95 14.28
CA HIS A 177 -0.61 3.14 15.29
C HIS A 177 -1.53 3.97 16.22
N ASP A 178 -2.37 4.82 15.64
CA ASP A 178 -3.33 5.62 16.38
C ASP A 178 -4.65 5.85 15.63
N VAL A 179 -5.66 6.34 16.37
CA VAL A 179 -6.97 6.72 15.84
C VAL A 179 -7.19 8.19 16.12
N VAL A 180 -7.60 8.95 15.11
CA VAL A 180 -7.86 10.39 15.24
C VAL A 180 -9.27 10.76 14.80
N PRO A 181 -9.90 11.74 15.45
CA PRO A 181 -11.11 12.35 14.92
C PRO A 181 -10.84 13.00 13.57
N THR A 182 -11.65 12.68 12.58
CA THR A 182 -11.61 13.34 11.26
C THR A 182 -12.59 14.52 11.23
N GLY A 183 -13.67 14.39 12.00
CA GLY A 183 -14.69 15.42 12.17
C GLY A 183 -16.09 14.88 11.93
N ASN A 184 -17.05 15.79 11.99
CA ASN A 184 -18.44 15.54 11.65
C ASN A 184 -18.97 16.68 10.76
N GLY A 185 -20.01 16.40 9.97
CA GLY A 185 -20.65 17.43 9.17
C GLY A 185 -21.35 18.46 10.07
N TRP A 186 -21.23 19.76 9.73
CA TRP A 186 -21.89 20.87 10.44
C TRP A 186 -23.43 20.85 10.32
N ARG A 187 -23.97 20.10 9.36
CA ARG A 187 -25.38 20.14 8.94
C ARG A 187 -26.38 19.65 10.00
N LEU A 188 -25.94 18.96 11.05
CA LEU A 188 -26.80 18.45 12.13
C LEU A 188 -26.65 19.20 13.46
N GLY A 189 -25.92 20.30 13.50
CA GLY A 189 -25.77 21.13 14.70
C GLY A 189 -24.77 20.54 15.72
N GLY A 190 -23.61 21.18 15.82
CA GLY A 190 -22.60 20.90 16.85
C GLY A 190 -21.50 19.92 16.44
N ASN A 191 -20.35 20.02 17.11
CA ASN A 191 -19.26 19.05 17.01
C ASN A 191 -19.62 17.84 17.90
N ARG A 192 -20.24 16.80 17.35
CA ARG A 192 -20.43 15.54 18.10
C ARG A 192 -19.09 14.84 18.18
N HIS A 193 -18.46 14.89 19.34
CA HIS A 193 -17.27 14.09 19.64
C HIS A 193 -17.67 12.64 19.90
N VAL A 194 -16.90 11.70 19.37
CA VAL A 194 -17.05 10.28 19.65
C VAL A 194 -16.62 10.03 21.10
N ASN A 195 -17.47 9.37 21.88
CA ASN A 195 -17.18 8.88 23.21
C ASN A 195 -16.80 7.38 23.13
N PRO A 196 -15.52 7.03 23.33
CA PRO A 196 -15.08 5.65 23.15
C PRO A 196 -15.71 4.61 24.10
N GLU A 197 -16.25 5.04 25.24
CA GLU A 197 -16.91 4.15 26.21
C GLU A 197 -18.38 3.84 25.87
N LYS A 198 -19.01 4.66 25.02
CA LYS A 198 -20.46 4.62 24.77
C LYS A 198 -20.82 4.41 23.31
N ASP A 199 -20.00 4.91 22.39
CA ASP A 199 -20.30 4.82 20.97
C ASP A 199 -19.86 3.47 20.41
N LYS A 200 -20.79 2.82 19.71
CA LYS A 200 -20.54 1.64 18.90
C LYS A 200 -19.98 2.05 17.54
N VAL A 201 -18.74 1.64 17.27
CA VAL A 201 -17.98 2.09 16.09
C VAL A 201 -18.00 1.05 14.99
N LEU A 202 -18.32 1.46 13.77
CA LEU A 202 -18.10 0.65 12.57
C LEU A 202 -16.71 0.93 12.00
N VAL A 203 -15.80 -0.03 12.16
CA VAL A 203 -14.47 0.01 11.55
C VAL A 203 -14.54 -0.49 10.12
N VAL A 204 -14.15 0.32 9.14
CA VAL A 204 -14.27 -0.03 7.71
C VAL A 204 -12.95 0.04 6.96
N ASP A 205 -12.76 -0.94 6.08
CA ASP A 205 -11.69 -0.94 5.07
C ASP A 205 -12.27 -1.14 3.66
N ASP A 206 -11.49 -0.82 2.62
CA ASP A 206 -11.90 -1.11 1.23
C ASP A 206 -11.86 -2.62 0.95
N THR A 207 -10.81 -3.28 1.42
CA THR A 207 -10.48 -4.65 1.06
C THR A 207 -9.85 -5.45 2.19
N VAL A 208 -10.15 -6.74 2.26
CA VAL A 208 -9.46 -7.71 3.11
C VAL A 208 -8.90 -8.82 2.25
N MET A 209 -7.62 -8.70 1.92
CA MET A 209 -6.92 -9.70 1.09
C MET A 209 -6.41 -10.90 1.90
N THR A 210 -5.57 -10.66 2.92
CA THR A 210 -5.04 -11.72 3.80
C THR A 210 -5.64 -11.69 5.21
N GLY A 211 -6.18 -10.53 5.62
CA GLY A 211 -6.60 -10.25 6.99
C GLY A 211 -5.51 -9.65 7.90
N ASN A 212 -4.28 -9.43 7.40
CA ASN A 212 -3.18 -8.93 8.24
C ASN A 212 -3.44 -7.53 8.79
N SER A 213 -3.89 -6.61 7.94
CA SER A 213 -4.25 -5.25 8.34
C SER A 213 -5.32 -5.23 9.43
N LEU A 214 -6.38 -6.06 9.26
CA LEU A 214 -7.45 -6.23 10.24
C LEU A 214 -6.91 -6.75 11.58
N LYS A 215 -6.04 -7.77 11.56
CA LYS A 215 -5.39 -8.29 12.78
C LYS A 215 -4.53 -7.24 13.46
N ALA A 216 -3.82 -6.41 12.71
CA ALA A 216 -2.93 -5.39 13.24
C ALA A 216 -3.69 -4.22 13.90
N ILE A 217 -4.84 -3.81 13.36
CA ILE A 217 -5.62 -2.70 13.94
C ILE A 217 -6.53 -3.13 15.08
N ARG A 218 -6.92 -4.40 15.14
CA ARG A 218 -7.91 -4.87 16.12
C ARG A 218 -7.52 -4.56 17.58
N PRO A 219 -6.28 -4.85 18.04
CA PRO A 219 -5.87 -4.49 19.41
C PRO A 219 -5.91 -2.98 19.68
N LEU A 220 -5.57 -2.16 18.69
CA LEU A 220 -5.62 -0.70 18.81
C LEU A 220 -7.06 -0.22 19.00
N VAL A 221 -7.98 -0.71 18.17
CA VAL A 221 -9.41 -0.35 18.26
C VAL A 221 -9.99 -0.83 19.59
N GLU A 222 -9.73 -2.08 19.98
CA GLU A 222 -10.22 -2.67 21.24
C GLU A 222 -9.65 -1.98 22.49
N SER A 223 -8.47 -1.35 22.39
CA SER A 223 -7.92 -0.52 23.48
C SER A 223 -8.62 0.82 23.67
N MET A 224 -9.37 1.28 22.66
CA MET A 224 -10.02 2.57 22.65
C MET A 224 -11.54 2.44 22.81
N PHE A 225 -12.16 1.51 22.10
CA PHE A 225 -13.60 1.37 22.01
C PHE A 225 -14.06 0.08 22.68
N THR A 226 -15.13 0.17 23.47
CA THR A 226 -15.74 -0.99 24.13
C THR A 226 -16.58 -1.84 23.18
N ASP A 227 -17.12 -1.23 22.12
CA ASP A 227 -17.96 -1.91 21.13
C ASP A 227 -17.58 -1.47 19.70
N ALA A 228 -17.12 -2.44 18.91
CA ALA A 228 -16.68 -2.22 17.54
C ALA A 228 -17.14 -3.35 16.62
N VAL A 229 -17.67 -2.98 15.46
CA VAL A 229 -18.03 -3.90 14.36
C VAL A 229 -17.08 -3.65 13.20
N TYR A 230 -16.46 -4.70 12.68
CA TYR A 230 -15.54 -4.60 11.57
C TYR A 230 -16.26 -4.92 10.27
N ALA A 231 -16.05 -4.10 9.25
CA ALA A 231 -16.60 -4.29 7.92
C ALA A 231 -15.60 -4.00 6.80
N ALA A 232 -15.83 -4.58 5.63
CA ALA A 232 -15.10 -4.25 4.42
C ALA A 232 -16.01 -4.32 3.20
N ILE A 233 -15.64 -3.66 2.11
CA ILE A 233 -16.38 -3.79 0.85
C ILE A 233 -16.07 -5.15 0.21
N TYR A 234 -14.79 -5.42 -0.03
CA TYR A 234 -14.34 -6.64 -0.68
C TYR A 234 -13.56 -7.54 0.27
N VAL A 235 -13.93 -8.82 0.35
CA VAL A 235 -13.22 -9.80 1.19
C VAL A 235 -12.80 -10.98 0.35
N ASN A 236 -11.52 -11.35 0.43
CA ASN A 236 -11.07 -12.61 -0.13
C ASN A 236 -11.66 -13.77 0.69
N PRO A 237 -12.42 -14.70 0.07
CA PRO A 237 -12.98 -15.85 0.79
C PRO A 237 -11.93 -16.71 1.49
N LEU A 238 -10.68 -16.67 1.01
CA LEU A 238 -9.53 -17.38 1.57
C LEU A 238 -8.70 -16.55 2.56
N ALA A 239 -9.16 -15.35 2.96
CA ALA A 239 -8.48 -14.54 3.97
C ALA A 239 -8.40 -15.28 5.32
N ASN A 240 -7.27 -15.13 6.02
CA ASN A 240 -7.02 -15.79 7.31
C ASN A 240 -7.76 -15.13 8.47
N ALA A 241 -8.17 -13.88 8.30
CA ALA A 241 -9.09 -13.17 9.20
C ALA A 241 -10.04 -12.35 8.34
N LYS A 242 -11.32 -12.34 8.75
CA LYS A 242 -12.41 -11.68 8.04
C LYS A 242 -13.07 -10.66 8.96
N PRO A 243 -13.67 -9.60 8.40
CA PRO A 243 -14.51 -8.69 9.15
C PRO A 243 -15.83 -9.39 9.55
N ASP A 244 -16.62 -8.73 10.39
CA ASP A 244 -17.92 -9.23 10.83
C ASP A 244 -18.98 -9.10 9.72
N VAL A 245 -18.85 -8.07 8.86
CA VAL A 245 -19.76 -7.78 7.75
C VAL A 245 -18.97 -7.44 6.47
N TRP A 246 -19.41 -7.92 5.31
CA TRP A 246 -18.86 -7.45 4.03
C TRP A 246 -19.85 -7.55 2.88
N ALA A 247 -19.65 -6.73 1.86
CA ALA A 247 -20.57 -6.64 0.73
C ALA A 247 -20.29 -7.67 -0.38
N VAL A 248 -19.01 -7.92 -0.69
CA VAL A 248 -18.63 -8.68 -1.88
C VAL A 248 -17.48 -9.65 -1.58
N ASP A 249 -17.67 -10.91 -1.95
CA ASP A 249 -16.58 -11.88 -2.04
C ASP A 249 -15.70 -11.57 -3.26
N LEU A 250 -14.40 -11.35 -3.04
CA LEU A 250 -13.42 -11.00 -4.07
C LEU A 250 -12.17 -11.88 -3.96
N PRO A 251 -12.15 -13.04 -4.63
CA PRO A 251 -11.02 -13.97 -4.57
C PRO A 251 -9.77 -13.44 -5.31
N TRP A 252 -8.67 -14.18 -5.18
CA TRP A 252 -7.42 -13.91 -5.88
C TRP A 252 -7.38 -14.53 -7.29
N PRO A 253 -6.82 -13.84 -8.30
CA PRO A 253 -6.32 -12.47 -8.27
C PRO A 253 -7.43 -11.45 -8.58
N HIS A 254 -7.32 -10.27 -7.99
CA HIS A 254 -8.16 -9.13 -8.29
C HIS A 254 -7.32 -7.85 -8.37
N LEU A 255 -7.86 -6.86 -9.06
CA LEU A 255 -7.23 -5.58 -9.33
C LEU A 255 -8.21 -4.48 -8.96
N LEU A 256 -7.73 -3.43 -8.29
CA LEU A 256 -8.56 -2.29 -7.92
C LEU A 256 -8.01 -1.05 -8.58
N GLU A 257 -8.87 -0.28 -9.22
CA GLU A 257 -8.45 0.90 -10.00
C GLU A 257 -7.62 1.90 -9.18
N TRP A 258 -8.03 2.17 -7.94
CA TRP A 258 -7.38 3.16 -7.07
C TRP A 258 -6.02 2.71 -6.49
N ASN A 259 -5.67 1.43 -6.61
CA ASN A 259 -4.38 0.92 -6.11
C ASN A 259 -3.60 0.06 -7.10
N LEU A 260 -4.02 0.00 -8.38
CA LEU A 260 -3.49 -0.90 -9.40
C LEU A 260 -1.95 -1.04 -9.37
N PHE A 261 -1.25 0.10 -9.45
CA PHE A 261 0.23 0.15 -9.46
C PHE A 261 0.88 0.37 -8.08
N ASN A 262 0.10 0.30 -7.00
CA ASN A 262 0.57 0.37 -5.62
C ASN A 262 0.05 -0.83 -4.80
N SER A 263 -0.17 -1.96 -5.46
CA SER A 263 -0.69 -3.21 -4.91
C SER A 263 0.44 -4.20 -4.63
N VAL A 264 0.10 -5.39 -4.11
CA VAL A 264 1.07 -6.49 -3.98
C VAL A 264 1.49 -7.07 -5.34
N LEU A 265 0.74 -6.80 -6.41
CA LEU A 265 1.07 -7.24 -7.77
C LEU A 265 2.07 -6.31 -8.47
N SER A 266 2.34 -5.10 -7.96
CA SER A 266 3.19 -4.11 -8.64
C SER A 266 4.57 -4.63 -9.09
N PRO A 267 5.28 -5.49 -8.34
CA PRO A 267 6.54 -6.09 -8.80
C PRO A 267 6.39 -7.04 -10.00
N SER A 268 5.17 -7.47 -10.31
CA SER A 268 4.78 -8.43 -11.35
C SER A 268 4.02 -7.76 -12.50
N VAL A 269 4.08 -6.43 -12.62
CA VAL A 269 3.38 -5.64 -13.65
C VAL A 269 4.34 -5.22 -14.77
N ALA A 270 3.97 -5.53 -15.99
CA ALA A 270 4.40 -4.83 -17.20
C ALA A 270 3.27 -3.89 -17.66
N LEU A 271 3.60 -2.81 -18.34
CA LEU A 271 2.59 -1.85 -18.80
C LEU A 271 2.97 -1.14 -20.09
N ASP A 272 1.96 -0.68 -20.81
CA ASP A 272 2.12 0.34 -21.84
C ASP A 272 2.35 1.73 -21.21
N PHE A 273 2.85 2.67 -22.01
CA PHE A 273 3.07 4.05 -21.59
C PHE A 273 1.82 4.91 -21.83
N ASP A 274 1.41 5.04 -23.08
CA ASP A 274 0.34 5.94 -23.50
C ASP A 274 -1.03 5.35 -23.11
N GLY A 275 -1.88 6.22 -22.56
CA GLY A 275 -3.15 5.80 -21.99
C GLY A 275 -3.02 4.99 -20.69
N ILE A 276 -1.82 4.75 -20.14
CA ILE A 276 -1.62 4.12 -18.83
C ILE A 276 -0.86 5.06 -17.88
N LEU A 277 0.40 5.39 -18.17
CA LEU A 277 1.16 6.32 -17.33
C LEU A 277 0.68 7.76 -17.58
N CYS A 278 0.51 8.11 -18.85
CA CYS A 278 -0.01 9.40 -19.29
C CYS A 278 -1.31 9.24 -20.08
N ASN A 279 -1.88 10.38 -20.50
CA ASN A 279 -2.96 10.40 -21.48
C ASN A 279 -2.54 9.70 -22.77
N ASP A 280 -3.52 9.18 -23.50
CA ASP A 280 -3.27 8.61 -24.82
C ASP A 280 -3.00 9.72 -25.85
N CYS A 281 -2.19 9.42 -26.87
CA CYS A 281 -1.89 10.37 -27.93
C CYS A 281 -3.04 10.39 -28.93
N MET A 282 -3.65 11.56 -29.17
CA MET A 282 -4.69 11.65 -30.18
C MET A 282 -4.08 11.52 -31.59
N PRO A 283 -4.79 10.94 -32.57
CA PRO A 283 -4.28 10.77 -33.93
C PRO A 283 -3.80 12.08 -34.58
N GLU A 284 -4.40 13.22 -34.26
CA GLU A 284 -4.03 14.53 -34.79
C GLU A 284 -2.71 15.07 -34.20
N GLN A 285 -2.31 14.55 -33.04
CA GLN A 285 -1.08 14.89 -32.33
C GLN A 285 0.10 13.99 -32.76
N ASP A 286 -0.16 12.76 -33.22
CA ASP A 286 0.87 11.83 -33.67
C ASP A 286 1.32 12.15 -35.10
N ASP A 287 2.01 13.29 -35.26
CA ASP A 287 2.51 13.78 -36.54
C ASP A 287 3.99 13.43 -36.82
N ASP A 288 4.61 12.65 -35.93
CA ASP A 288 6.04 12.35 -35.92
C ASP A 288 6.94 13.61 -36.01
N GLY A 289 6.44 14.72 -35.46
CA GLY A 289 7.03 16.05 -35.53
C GLY A 289 6.74 16.90 -34.29
N GLU A 290 6.52 18.20 -34.50
CA GLU A 290 6.41 19.18 -33.42
C GLU A 290 5.18 18.96 -32.52
N ARG A 291 4.03 18.53 -33.08
CA ARG A 291 2.84 18.28 -32.26
C ARG A 291 3.05 17.06 -31.36
N TYR A 292 3.73 16.04 -31.89
CA TYR A 292 4.04 14.85 -31.12
C TYR A 292 5.04 15.17 -30.00
N LEU A 293 6.10 15.93 -30.28
CA LEU A 293 7.05 16.40 -29.27
C LEU A 293 6.37 17.20 -28.16
N GLU A 294 5.44 18.09 -28.52
CA GLU A 294 4.67 18.84 -27.55
C GLU A 294 3.78 17.94 -26.68
N PHE A 295 3.14 16.92 -27.26
CA PHE A 295 2.41 15.89 -26.52
C PHE A 295 3.32 15.15 -25.52
N LEU A 296 4.50 14.70 -25.93
CA LEU A 296 5.44 14.00 -25.04
C LEU A 296 5.86 14.86 -23.84
N ARG A 297 6.02 16.17 -24.06
CA ARG A 297 6.40 17.13 -23.00
C ARG A 297 5.24 17.44 -22.05
N THR A 298 4.02 17.56 -22.56
CA THR A 298 2.87 18.12 -21.81
C THR A 298 1.81 17.11 -21.40
N SER A 299 1.90 15.85 -21.86
CA SER A 299 0.91 14.81 -21.57
C SER A 299 0.65 14.67 -20.06
N GLY A 300 -0.63 14.76 -19.70
CA GLY A 300 -1.08 14.63 -18.31
C GLY A 300 -0.90 13.23 -17.77
N VAL A 301 -0.79 13.11 -16.45
CA VAL A 301 -0.71 11.84 -15.73
C VAL A 301 -2.06 11.14 -15.72
N ARG A 302 -2.05 9.81 -15.90
CA ARG A 302 -3.22 8.95 -15.71
C ARG A 302 -3.06 8.00 -14.52
N TYR A 303 -1.98 7.23 -14.47
CA TYR A 303 -1.63 6.41 -13.31
C TYR A 303 -0.17 6.62 -12.88
N LEU A 304 0.08 6.68 -11.56
CA LEU A 304 1.43 6.81 -11.00
C LEU A 304 1.85 5.59 -10.17
N PRO A 305 2.73 4.74 -10.72
CA PRO A 305 3.44 3.73 -9.95
C PRO A 305 4.42 4.41 -8.97
N ARG A 306 4.23 4.21 -7.66
CA ARG A 306 5.12 4.79 -6.62
C ARG A 306 5.69 3.76 -5.66
N LYS A 307 5.07 2.57 -5.56
CA LYS A 307 5.47 1.55 -4.60
C LYS A 307 6.83 0.94 -4.90
N VAL A 308 7.06 0.57 -6.16
CA VAL A 308 8.29 -0.04 -6.67
C VAL A 308 8.60 0.55 -8.05
N PRO A 309 9.86 0.54 -8.51
CA PRO A 309 10.15 0.81 -9.91
C PRO A 309 9.36 -0.12 -10.82
N VAL A 310 8.81 0.41 -11.91
CA VAL A 310 8.06 -0.38 -12.90
C VAL A 310 9.00 -1.42 -13.51
N PRO A 311 8.71 -2.73 -13.39
CA PRO A 311 9.57 -3.79 -13.91
C PRO A 311 9.82 -3.70 -15.41
N LEU A 312 8.76 -3.45 -16.19
CA LEU A 312 8.83 -3.38 -17.63
C LEU A 312 7.80 -2.38 -18.16
N ILE A 313 8.27 -1.44 -18.98
CA ILE A 313 7.44 -0.57 -19.81
C ILE A 313 7.68 -0.98 -21.25
N VAL A 314 6.62 -1.32 -22.00
CA VAL A 314 6.70 -1.61 -23.45
C VAL A 314 5.75 -0.70 -24.18
N THR A 315 6.28 0.19 -25.03
CA THR A 315 5.49 1.22 -25.68
C THR A 315 5.72 1.29 -27.19
N ALA A 316 4.72 1.80 -27.91
CA ALA A 316 4.77 2.09 -29.34
C ALA A 316 5.40 3.46 -29.67
N ARG A 317 5.82 4.24 -28.66
CA ARG A 317 6.64 5.44 -28.89
C ARG A 317 7.94 5.04 -29.60
N LEU A 318 8.37 5.83 -30.59
CA LEU A 318 9.60 5.54 -31.33
C LEU A 318 10.85 5.79 -30.48
N GLU A 319 11.87 4.97 -30.67
CA GLU A 319 13.16 5.04 -29.97
C GLU A 319 13.83 6.43 -30.07
N ARG A 320 13.63 7.14 -31.20
CA ARG A 320 14.14 8.51 -31.40
C ARG A 320 13.62 9.53 -30.38
N TYR A 321 12.53 9.22 -29.68
CA TYR A 321 11.91 10.06 -28.64
C TYR A 321 12.19 9.59 -27.21
N ARG A 322 13.24 8.77 -27.03
CA ARG A 322 13.61 8.22 -25.72
C ARG A 322 13.88 9.32 -24.69
N SER A 323 14.62 10.37 -25.07
CA SER A 323 14.94 11.49 -24.18
C SER A 323 13.68 12.10 -23.57
N GLU A 324 12.71 12.46 -24.39
CA GLU A 324 11.46 13.10 -24.02
C GLU A 324 10.60 12.17 -23.16
N THR A 325 10.59 10.88 -23.51
CA THR A 325 9.85 9.84 -22.80
C THR A 325 10.42 9.61 -21.40
N GLU A 326 11.74 9.50 -21.27
CA GLU A 326 12.40 9.36 -19.97
C GLU A 326 12.31 10.62 -19.12
N ASP A 327 12.37 11.80 -19.73
CA ASP A 327 12.20 13.08 -19.03
C ASP A 327 10.77 13.21 -18.47
N TRP A 328 9.75 12.72 -19.18
CA TRP A 328 8.40 12.62 -18.62
C TRP A 328 8.40 11.72 -17.37
N LEU A 329 8.99 10.52 -17.44
CA LEU A 329 9.04 9.60 -16.29
C LEU A 329 9.74 10.23 -15.08
N ARG A 330 10.89 10.88 -15.29
CA ARG A 330 11.66 11.56 -14.22
C ARG A 330 10.87 12.71 -13.60
N ARG A 331 10.27 13.58 -14.42
CA ARG A 331 9.47 14.73 -13.94
C ARG A 331 8.30 14.30 -13.06
N HIS A 332 7.67 13.17 -13.38
CA HIS A 332 6.54 12.65 -12.61
C HIS A 332 6.95 11.67 -11.49
N GLY A 333 8.25 11.45 -11.30
CA GLY A 333 8.79 10.59 -10.24
C GLY A 333 8.46 9.11 -10.44
N VAL A 334 8.31 8.67 -11.68
CA VAL A 334 8.12 7.25 -12.03
C VAL A 334 9.51 6.64 -12.21
N ALA A 335 9.85 5.65 -11.39
CA ALA A 335 11.06 4.85 -11.57
C ALA A 335 10.74 3.61 -12.42
N TRP A 336 11.70 3.14 -13.22
CA TRP A 336 11.54 1.97 -14.08
C TRP A 336 12.84 1.15 -14.16
N HIS A 337 12.72 -0.14 -14.45
CA HIS A 337 13.88 -1.01 -14.68
C HIS A 337 14.22 -1.12 -16.17
N ARG A 338 13.22 -1.39 -17.02
CA ARG A 338 13.41 -1.52 -18.47
C ARG A 338 12.32 -0.77 -19.23
N LEU A 339 12.75 0.13 -20.12
CA LEU A 339 11.89 0.86 -21.06
C LEU A 339 12.19 0.37 -22.48
N VAL A 340 11.24 -0.37 -23.05
CA VAL A 340 11.29 -0.89 -24.42
C VAL A 340 10.43 0.02 -25.30
N MET A 341 11.06 0.61 -26.31
CA MET A 341 10.42 1.53 -27.27
C MET A 341 10.58 1.00 -28.68
N HIS A 342 9.69 1.43 -29.57
CA HIS A 342 9.60 0.90 -30.92
C HIS A 342 10.83 1.31 -31.77
N PRO A 343 11.52 0.37 -32.44
CA PRO A 343 12.78 0.67 -33.13
C PRO A 343 12.61 1.33 -34.50
N ALA A 344 11.38 1.39 -35.03
CA ALA A 344 11.12 2.02 -36.33
C ALA A 344 11.60 3.49 -36.34
N PRO A 345 12.19 3.96 -37.45
CA PRO A 345 12.71 5.32 -37.56
C PRO A 345 11.61 6.37 -37.73
N THR A 346 10.44 5.97 -38.27
CA THR A 346 9.30 6.86 -38.55
C THR A 346 7.98 6.24 -38.14
N LEU A 347 6.97 7.10 -37.96
CA LEU A 347 5.59 6.70 -37.72
C LEU A 347 5.03 5.83 -38.85
N SER A 348 5.33 6.16 -40.10
CA SER A 348 4.88 5.40 -41.27
C SER A 348 5.43 3.97 -41.25
N GLU A 349 6.67 3.78 -40.84
CA GLU A 349 7.28 2.45 -40.72
C GLU A 349 6.72 1.68 -39.53
N ARG A 350 6.57 2.32 -38.36
CA ARG A 350 5.90 1.71 -37.19
C ARG A 350 4.51 1.20 -37.52
N ASN A 351 3.71 1.98 -38.26
CA ASN A 351 2.33 1.62 -38.57
C ASN A 351 2.18 0.38 -39.49
N LYS A 352 3.29 -0.15 -40.01
CA LYS A 352 3.31 -1.44 -40.74
C LYS A 352 3.40 -2.64 -39.80
N ASP A 353 3.79 -2.43 -38.55
CA ASP A 353 4.00 -3.49 -37.56
C ASP A 353 2.73 -3.76 -36.73
N ASP A 354 2.60 -5.00 -36.25
CA ASP A 354 1.59 -5.37 -35.25
C ASP A 354 2.09 -4.96 -33.86
N ILE A 355 1.64 -3.79 -33.40
CA ILE A 355 2.01 -3.22 -32.09
C ILE A 355 1.63 -4.14 -30.92
N ALA A 356 0.49 -4.83 -31.02
CA ALA A 356 0.09 -5.75 -29.97
C ALA A 356 1.01 -6.97 -29.92
N ALA A 357 1.40 -7.51 -31.09
CA ALA A 357 2.38 -8.60 -31.15
C ALA A 357 3.78 -8.17 -30.65
N TYR A 358 4.21 -6.97 -31.00
CA TYR A 358 5.45 -6.38 -30.49
C TYR A 358 5.46 -6.31 -28.95
N LYS A 359 4.39 -5.76 -28.36
CA LYS A 359 4.21 -5.70 -26.89
C LYS A 359 4.17 -7.10 -26.27
N ALA A 360 3.43 -8.03 -26.88
CA ALA A 360 3.28 -9.41 -26.40
C ALA A 360 4.60 -10.18 -26.39
N MET A 361 5.44 -9.99 -27.40
CA MET A 361 6.76 -10.61 -27.50
C MET A 361 7.63 -10.21 -26.29
N HIS A 362 7.82 -8.91 -26.08
CA HIS A 362 8.65 -8.40 -24.99
C HIS A 362 8.08 -8.71 -23.60
N PHE A 363 6.75 -8.66 -23.46
CA PHE A 363 6.09 -9.10 -22.24
C PHE A 363 6.35 -10.58 -21.94
N SER A 364 6.24 -11.45 -22.96
CA SER A 364 6.46 -12.90 -22.82
C SER A 364 7.91 -13.23 -22.46
N GLU A 365 8.88 -12.58 -23.11
CA GLU A 365 10.31 -12.72 -22.80
C GLU A 365 10.61 -12.38 -21.34
N TRP A 366 10.11 -11.24 -20.87
CA TRP A 366 10.30 -10.83 -19.48
C TRP A 366 9.59 -11.78 -18.51
N ALA A 367 8.35 -12.15 -18.81
CA ALA A 367 7.55 -13.02 -17.96
C ALA A 367 8.07 -14.47 -17.91
N ALA A 368 8.89 -14.90 -18.88
CA ALA A 368 9.54 -16.22 -18.87
C ALA A 368 10.66 -16.32 -17.81
N VAL A 369 11.34 -15.21 -17.52
CA VAL A 369 12.45 -15.15 -16.54
C VAL A 369 12.03 -14.53 -15.20
N HIS A 370 10.95 -13.75 -15.19
CA HIS A 370 10.43 -13.14 -13.98
C HIS A 370 9.66 -14.16 -13.12
N ARG A 371 10.00 -14.24 -11.82
CA ARG A 371 9.29 -15.09 -10.85
C ARG A 371 8.41 -14.23 -9.94
N PRO A 372 7.09 -14.14 -10.22
CA PRO A 372 6.21 -13.25 -9.48
C PRO A 372 5.93 -13.81 -8.07
N THR A 373 5.96 -12.95 -7.06
CA THR A 373 5.66 -13.33 -5.67
C THR A 373 4.96 -12.19 -4.93
N PRO A 374 3.63 -12.24 -4.73
CA PRO A 374 2.67 -13.19 -5.34
C PRO A 374 2.49 -12.95 -6.85
N GLY A 375 2.13 -14.01 -7.57
CA GLY A 375 1.67 -13.91 -8.96
C GLY A 375 0.15 -13.79 -9.06
N PRO A 376 -0.39 -13.53 -10.26
CA PRO A 376 0.30 -13.73 -11.53
C PRO A 376 1.04 -12.49 -12.05
N THR A 377 1.88 -12.72 -13.07
CA THR A 377 2.44 -11.66 -13.92
C THR A 377 1.36 -11.10 -14.84
N LEU A 378 1.32 -9.78 -15.02
CA LEU A 378 0.31 -9.12 -15.85
C LEU A 378 0.86 -8.00 -16.72
N PHE A 379 0.18 -7.74 -17.83
CA PHE A 379 0.37 -6.56 -18.66
C PHE A 379 -0.81 -5.61 -18.51
N VAL A 380 -0.59 -4.30 -18.47
CA VAL A 380 -1.65 -3.29 -18.47
C VAL A 380 -1.60 -2.51 -19.78
N GLU A 381 -2.68 -2.60 -20.56
CA GLU A 381 -2.83 -2.00 -21.88
C GLU A 381 -4.09 -1.13 -21.90
N SER A 382 -4.03 0.05 -22.50
CA SER A 382 -5.14 1.00 -22.45
C SER A 382 -6.22 0.72 -23.52
N ASN A 383 -5.83 0.07 -24.62
CA ASN A 383 -6.70 -0.26 -25.73
C ASN A 383 -7.22 -1.71 -25.65
N ASP A 384 -8.55 -1.90 -25.67
CA ASP A 384 -9.20 -3.21 -25.51
C ASP A 384 -8.75 -4.26 -26.54
N TYR A 385 -8.64 -3.84 -27.80
CA TYR A 385 -8.21 -4.72 -28.89
C TYR A 385 -6.75 -5.16 -28.69
N GLN A 386 -5.84 -4.22 -28.41
CA GLN A 386 -4.45 -4.56 -28.12
C GLN A 386 -4.36 -5.44 -26.86
N ALA A 387 -5.11 -5.13 -25.81
CA ALA A 387 -5.10 -5.89 -24.57
C ALA A 387 -5.48 -7.35 -24.80
N ARG A 388 -6.55 -7.59 -25.56
CA ARG A 388 -6.98 -8.93 -25.95
C ARG A 388 -5.94 -9.64 -26.79
N ARG A 389 -5.39 -8.97 -27.81
CA ARG A 389 -4.37 -9.53 -28.70
C ARG A 389 -3.08 -9.87 -27.96
N ILE A 390 -2.65 -9.03 -27.03
CA ILE A 390 -1.49 -9.30 -26.16
C ILE A 390 -1.76 -10.52 -25.29
N ALA A 391 -2.96 -10.66 -24.72
CA ALA A 391 -3.31 -11.80 -23.91
C ALA A 391 -3.33 -13.10 -24.71
N GLU A 392 -3.89 -13.09 -25.92
CA GLU A 392 -3.93 -14.24 -26.84
C GLU A 392 -2.51 -14.73 -27.18
N LEU A 393 -1.62 -13.79 -27.52
CA LEU A 393 -0.25 -14.10 -27.95
C LEU A 393 0.65 -14.49 -26.77
N SER A 394 0.55 -13.80 -25.64
CA SER A 394 1.39 -14.05 -24.47
C SER A 394 0.89 -15.19 -23.58
N ARG A 395 -0.38 -15.59 -23.73
CA ARG A 395 -1.08 -16.56 -22.85
C ARG A 395 -1.00 -16.19 -21.37
N ARG A 396 -1.03 -14.89 -21.07
CA ARG A 396 -0.87 -14.31 -19.72
C ARG A 396 -1.96 -13.28 -19.43
N MET A 397 -2.04 -12.85 -18.17
CA MET A 397 -3.00 -11.81 -17.78
C MET A 397 -2.72 -10.51 -18.52
N VAL A 398 -3.75 -9.94 -19.11
CA VAL A 398 -3.72 -8.57 -19.58
C VAL A 398 -4.95 -7.84 -19.08
N VAL A 399 -4.75 -6.63 -18.60
CA VAL A 399 -5.79 -5.80 -18.01
C VAL A 399 -5.97 -4.57 -18.89
N CYS A 400 -7.23 -4.27 -19.22
CA CYS A 400 -7.62 -3.02 -19.86
C CYS A 400 -8.41 -2.16 -18.86
N PRO A 401 -7.78 -1.18 -18.19
CA PRO A 401 -8.48 -0.32 -17.24
C PRO A 401 -9.61 0.48 -17.90
N GLY A 402 -9.43 0.88 -19.17
CA GLY A 402 -10.40 1.68 -19.92
C GLY A 402 -11.76 0.99 -20.11
N THR A 403 -11.76 -0.34 -20.27
CA THR A 403 -12.99 -1.15 -20.39
C THR A 403 -13.28 -2.00 -19.16
N ALA A 404 -12.48 -1.86 -18.10
CA ALA A 404 -12.49 -2.71 -16.92
C ALA A 404 -12.36 -4.22 -17.23
N SER A 405 -11.77 -4.57 -18.37
CA SER A 405 -11.66 -5.95 -18.84
C SER A 405 -10.37 -6.61 -18.35
N VAL A 406 -10.47 -7.90 -18.03
CA VAL A 406 -9.30 -8.75 -17.73
C VAL A 406 -9.33 -9.94 -18.67
N TYR A 407 -8.27 -10.06 -19.47
CA TYR A 407 -8.05 -11.17 -20.38
C TYR A 407 -7.04 -12.13 -19.76
N TRP A 408 -7.39 -13.41 -19.77
CA TRP A 408 -6.54 -14.47 -19.25
C TRP A 408 -6.77 -15.74 -20.07
N PHE A 409 -5.71 -16.21 -20.73
CA PHE A 409 -5.71 -17.46 -21.49
C PHE A 409 -4.85 -18.49 -20.76
N GLY A 410 -5.37 -19.02 -19.66
CA GLY A 410 -4.80 -20.16 -18.95
C GLY A 410 -5.89 -21.20 -18.69
N ASP A 411 -5.66 -22.41 -19.20
CA ASP A 411 -6.36 -23.68 -19.00
C ASP A 411 -7.88 -23.61 -18.78
N HIS A 412 -8.60 -23.17 -19.82
CA HIS A 412 -9.99 -23.56 -20.07
C HIS A 412 -10.07 -24.33 -21.40
N GLU A 413 -9.30 -25.41 -21.54
CA GLU A 413 -9.68 -26.52 -22.43
C GLU A 413 -10.53 -27.50 -21.63
N SER A 414 -11.76 -27.12 -21.30
CA SER A 414 -12.79 -28.06 -20.86
C SER A 414 -14.20 -27.46 -20.93
N GLU A 415 -14.57 -26.79 -22.02
CA GLU A 415 -15.98 -26.43 -22.26
C GLU A 415 -16.37 -26.23 -23.73
N PHE A 416 -15.53 -26.65 -24.69
CA PHE A 416 -15.89 -26.71 -26.12
C PHE A 416 -15.52 -28.08 -26.72
N SER A 417 -16.19 -29.14 -26.25
CA SER A 417 -16.24 -30.42 -26.97
C SER A 417 -17.40 -31.28 -26.45
N THR A 418 -18.64 -30.91 -26.77
CA THR A 418 -19.77 -31.84 -26.98
C THR A 418 -20.99 -31.02 -27.36
N GLU A 419 -21.10 -30.65 -28.63
CA GLU A 419 -22.37 -30.45 -29.33
C GLU A 419 -22.02 -30.27 -30.82
N HIS A 420 -21.73 -31.39 -31.48
CA HIS A 420 -21.94 -31.66 -32.90
C HIS A 420 -21.38 -33.05 -33.19
N GLU A 421 -22.19 -34.07 -32.95
CA GLU A 421 -22.35 -35.24 -33.82
C GLU A 421 -23.79 -35.73 -33.72
#